data_AF-U5QFV2-F1
#
_entry.id   AF-U5QFV2-F1
#
_cell.length_a   1.000
_cell.length_b   1.000
_cell.length_c   1.000
_cell.angle_alpha   90.00
_cell.angle_beta   90.00
_cell.angle_gamma   90.00
#
_symmetry.space_group_name_H-M   'P 1'
#
loop_
_entity.id
_entity.type
_entity.pdbx_description
1 polymer ?
#
loop_
_entity_poly.entity_id
_entity_poly.type
_entity_poly.pdbx_seq_one_letter_code
_entity_poly.pdbx_strand_id
1 'polypeptide(L)'
;MQQSLLTQAKGDPAARIWAAGLDPQKFIDEAYTHLEIRDRWYRFYRFSSCFVGSEAVLWMTRHYGIPRETALMLGNALIEMAVFHHVADDWDFRDDYLFYRFYRDEKHRISAPFTRERALELIGQLGVGQLDAVAVQMYQAMPIQDRRSGLRLHRRSFVGKDAACWFRRRFNLDRSQAIALGNALLSLRVFHHVLDGASFEDGNLLYRFYDDEYRNEVLTPHQAYRKAWQTIQGYGIADLDTFIAQCRRSPSLGLKDRVYGSAHYGDCFAGFDAVSLWSDLLQITRAEAVVLGNYLLDLGRLYHVGDNWGFHDAYLLYRFTTAEQIARIAQPNEETEA
;
A
#
# COMPACT_ATOMS: atom_id res chain seq x y z
N MET A 1 36.19 -17.57 -5.07
CA MET A 1 35.15 -18.53 -5.52
C MET A 1 33.73 -18.11 -5.08
N GLN A 2 33.49 -16.82 -4.76
CA GLN A 2 32.22 -16.37 -4.13
C GLN A 2 31.46 -15.32 -4.96
N GLN A 3 31.85 -15.09 -6.21
CA GLN A 3 31.26 -14.07 -7.09
C GLN A 3 30.46 -14.63 -8.29
N SER A 4 30.25 -15.95 -8.39
CA SER A 4 29.62 -16.55 -9.57
C SER A 4 28.16 -17.02 -9.40
N LEU A 5 27.45 -16.63 -8.34
CA LEU A 5 26.05 -17.04 -8.12
C LEU A 5 25.01 -16.00 -8.53
N LEU A 6 25.42 -14.78 -8.89
CA LEU A 6 24.50 -13.67 -9.18
C LEU A 6 24.10 -13.52 -10.66
N THR A 7 24.48 -14.47 -11.52
CA THR A 7 24.17 -14.43 -12.96
C THR A 7 23.84 -15.82 -13.49
N GLN A 8 22.70 -16.38 -13.06
CA GLN A 8 22.04 -17.45 -13.80
C GLN A 8 20.54 -17.14 -13.91
N ALA A 9 19.99 -17.41 -15.10
CA ALA A 9 18.61 -17.19 -15.50
C ALA A 9 17.60 -17.55 -14.41
N LYS A 10 16.50 -16.78 -14.31
CA LYS A 10 15.37 -16.97 -13.39
C LYS A 10 14.92 -18.45 -13.36
N GLY A 11 15.53 -19.23 -12.48
CA GLY A 11 15.13 -20.60 -12.19
C GLY A 11 13.85 -20.61 -11.36
N ASP A 12 13.30 -21.80 -11.14
CA ASP A 12 12.13 -22.02 -10.30
C ASP A 12 12.25 -21.24 -8.97
N PRO A 13 11.34 -20.32 -8.66
CA PRO A 13 11.38 -19.55 -7.42
C PRO A 13 11.35 -20.43 -6.17
N ALA A 14 10.67 -21.57 -6.20
CA ALA A 14 10.68 -22.52 -5.07
C ALA A 14 12.08 -23.14 -4.88
N ALA A 15 12.80 -23.43 -5.97
CA ALA A 15 14.16 -23.95 -5.91
C ALA A 15 15.16 -22.96 -5.27
N ARG A 16 14.94 -21.65 -5.41
CA ARG A 16 15.75 -20.62 -4.72
C ARG A 16 15.56 -20.66 -3.20
N ILE A 17 14.33 -20.94 -2.74
CA ILE A 17 14.02 -21.07 -1.31
C ILE A 17 14.65 -22.36 -0.76
N TRP A 18 14.55 -23.47 -1.49
CA TRP A 18 15.24 -24.71 -1.16
C TRP A 18 16.76 -24.55 -1.09
N ALA A 19 17.36 -23.82 -2.03
CA ALA A 19 18.80 -23.56 -2.07
C ALA A 19 19.27 -22.70 -0.88
N ALA A 20 18.38 -21.91 -0.27
CA ALA A 20 18.64 -21.18 0.97
C ALA A 20 18.46 -22.06 2.23
N GLY A 21 18.15 -23.35 2.08
CA GLY A 21 17.97 -24.29 3.19
C GLY A 21 16.59 -24.20 3.86
N LEU A 22 15.61 -23.58 3.21
CA LEU A 22 14.26 -23.38 3.75
C LEU A 22 13.24 -24.25 3.00
N ASP A 23 12.25 -24.77 3.71
CA ASP A 23 11.05 -25.36 3.10
C ASP A 23 10.12 -24.24 2.63
N PRO A 24 9.72 -24.19 1.34
CA PRO A 24 8.91 -23.09 0.82
C PRO A 24 7.56 -22.92 1.51
N GLN A 25 6.87 -24.02 1.83
CA GLN A 25 5.53 -23.94 2.41
C GLN A 25 5.61 -23.44 3.86
N LYS A 26 6.50 -24.02 4.66
CA LYS A 26 6.78 -23.59 6.02
C LYS A 26 7.21 -22.12 6.06
N PHE A 27 8.07 -21.70 5.13
CA PHE A 27 8.52 -20.31 5.05
C PHE A 27 7.37 -19.34 4.76
N ILE A 28 6.44 -19.69 3.87
CA ILE A 28 5.25 -18.89 3.57
C ILE A 28 4.33 -18.78 4.80
N ASP A 29 4.11 -19.89 5.51
CA ASP A 29 3.24 -19.93 6.68
C ASP A 29 3.85 -19.14 7.85
N GLU A 30 5.16 -19.27 8.07
CA GLU A 30 5.90 -18.50 9.07
C GLU A 30 5.95 -17.01 8.72
N ALA A 31 6.14 -16.65 7.45
CA ALA A 31 6.10 -15.25 7.01
C ALA A 31 4.74 -14.62 7.34
N TYR A 32 3.64 -15.28 7.03
CA TYR A 32 2.34 -14.70 7.34
C TYR A 32 2.05 -14.59 8.84
N THR A 33 2.54 -15.54 9.62
CA THR A 33 2.28 -15.57 11.07
C THR A 33 3.12 -14.54 11.82
N HIS A 34 4.36 -14.30 11.39
CA HIS A 34 5.31 -13.43 12.10
C HIS A 34 5.37 -12.00 11.58
N LEU A 35 4.95 -11.74 10.34
CA LEU A 35 4.92 -10.37 9.82
C LEU A 35 3.75 -9.59 10.42
N GLU A 36 3.98 -8.31 10.72
CA GLU A 36 2.95 -7.43 11.24
C GLU A 36 1.99 -6.98 10.13
N ILE A 37 0.97 -7.83 9.90
CA ILE A 37 -0.09 -7.59 8.94
C ILE A 37 -1.16 -6.70 9.56
N ARG A 38 -1.28 -5.47 9.09
CA ARG A 38 -2.29 -4.52 9.56
C ARG A 38 -2.64 -3.47 8.51
N ASP A 39 -3.68 -2.73 8.81
CA ASP A 39 -4.12 -1.60 8.01
C ASP A 39 -3.19 -0.41 8.27
N ARG A 40 -2.58 0.13 7.21
CA ARG A 40 -1.66 1.27 7.25
C ARG A 40 -2.21 2.42 6.42
N TRP A 41 -1.92 3.66 6.83
CA TRP A 41 -2.47 4.86 6.18
C TRP A 41 -1.37 5.63 5.46
N TYR A 42 -1.61 6.01 4.21
CA TYR A 42 -0.70 6.87 3.46
C TYR A 42 -1.46 7.83 2.55
N ARG A 43 -1.18 9.13 2.66
CA ARG A 43 -1.82 10.21 1.87
C ARG A 43 -3.35 10.06 1.75
N PHE A 44 -4.03 9.87 2.88
CA PHE A 44 -5.49 9.69 2.96
C PHE A 44 -6.03 8.38 2.37
N TYR A 45 -5.15 7.47 1.92
CA TYR A 45 -5.51 6.13 1.50
C TYR A 45 -5.19 5.13 2.60
N ARG A 46 -6.15 4.24 2.89
CA ARG A 46 -5.96 3.11 3.80
C ARG A 46 -5.57 1.88 2.97
N PHE A 47 -4.38 1.38 3.21
CA PHE A 47 -3.91 0.09 2.71
C PHE A 47 -4.23 -0.96 3.76
N SER A 48 -5.31 -1.72 3.56
CA SER A 48 -5.69 -2.78 4.49
C SER A 48 -4.71 -3.95 4.46
N SER A 49 -4.61 -4.71 5.55
CA SER A 49 -3.92 -6.02 5.61
C SER A 49 -2.59 -6.06 4.86
N CYS A 50 -1.72 -5.07 5.12
CA CYS A 50 -0.40 -4.99 4.48
C CYS A 50 0.70 -5.24 5.50
N PHE A 51 1.92 -5.48 5.04
CA PHE A 51 3.16 -5.55 5.83
C PHE A 51 4.26 -4.71 5.16
N VAL A 52 5.34 -4.41 5.90
CA VAL A 52 6.44 -3.55 5.40
C VAL A 52 7.63 -4.38 4.90
N GLY A 53 8.20 -4.02 3.75
CA GLY A 53 9.34 -4.71 3.14
C GLY A 53 10.58 -4.80 4.04
N SER A 54 10.99 -3.68 4.65
CA SER A 54 12.13 -3.65 5.57
C SER A 54 11.89 -4.44 6.85
N GLU A 55 10.64 -4.51 7.34
CA GLU A 55 10.28 -5.36 8.47
C GLU A 55 10.39 -6.84 8.09
N ALA A 56 9.98 -7.20 6.88
CA ALA A 56 10.12 -8.56 6.37
C ALA A 56 11.59 -8.97 6.19
N VAL A 57 12.45 -8.09 5.69
CA VAL A 57 13.91 -8.34 5.61
C VAL A 57 14.53 -8.47 7.00
N LEU A 58 14.12 -7.63 7.95
CA LEU A 58 14.58 -7.71 9.32
C LEU A 58 14.15 -9.02 9.99
N TRP A 59 12.89 -9.44 9.82
CA TRP A 59 12.39 -10.72 10.30
C TRP A 59 13.18 -11.88 9.71
N MET A 60 13.33 -11.92 8.38
CA MET A 60 14.13 -12.94 7.68
C MET A 60 15.55 -13.04 8.26
N THR A 61 16.21 -11.90 8.44
CA THR A 61 17.58 -11.83 8.97
C THR A 61 17.67 -12.32 10.42
N ARG A 62 16.71 -11.96 11.27
CA ARG A 62 16.72 -12.32 12.70
C ARG A 62 16.27 -13.75 12.97
N HIS A 63 15.24 -14.21 12.25
CA HIS A 63 14.59 -15.49 12.49
C HIS A 63 15.38 -16.65 11.85
N TYR A 64 15.91 -16.47 10.63
CA TYR A 64 16.67 -17.53 9.93
C TYR A 64 18.17 -17.27 9.84
N GLY A 65 18.67 -16.13 10.35
CA GLY A 65 20.10 -15.80 10.27
C GLY A 65 20.60 -15.56 8.84
N ILE A 66 19.70 -15.25 7.90
CA ILE A 66 20.07 -15.05 6.50
C ILE A 66 20.52 -13.61 6.20
N PRO A 67 21.56 -13.40 5.37
CA PRO A 67 21.98 -12.05 4.96
C PRO A 67 20.86 -11.30 4.24
N ARG A 68 20.91 -9.96 4.30
CA ARG A 68 19.92 -9.09 3.65
C ARG A 68 19.79 -9.35 2.15
N GLU A 69 20.90 -9.60 1.48
CA GLU A 69 20.94 -9.90 0.05
C GLU A 69 20.16 -11.19 -0.27
N THR A 70 20.29 -12.21 0.58
CA THR A 70 19.52 -13.45 0.48
C THR A 70 18.04 -13.20 0.78
N ALA A 71 17.72 -12.39 1.79
CA ALA A 71 16.34 -12.02 2.10
C ALA A 71 15.64 -11.30 0.93
N LEU A 72 16.36 -10.41 0.24
CA LEU A 72 15.85 -9.75 -0.97
C LEU A 72 15.58 -10.73 -2.11
N MET A 73 16.48 -11.69 -2.32
CA MET A 73 16.29 -12.76 -3.32
C MET A 73 15.06 -13.61 -2.99
N LEU A 74 14.90 -14.00 -1.72
CA LEU A 74 13.77 -14.83 -1.27
C LEU A 74 12.44 -14.08 -1.36
N GLY A 75 12.38 -12.81 -0.95
CA GLY A 75 11.17 -12.02 -1.09
C GLY A 75 10.75 -11.82 -2.55
N ASN A 76 11.71 -11.67 -3.48
CA ASN A 76 11.40 -11.67 -4.92
C ASN A 76 10.91 -13.03 -5.41
N ALA A 77 11.46 -14.15 -4.91
CA ALA A 77 10.93 -15.47 -5.22
C ALA A 77 9.47 -15.63 -4.74
N LEU A 78 9.13 -15.10 -3.56
CA LEU A 78 7.75 -15.10 -3.06
C LEU A 78 6.79 -14.24 -3.90
N ILE A 79 7.25 -13.10 -4.45
CA ILE A 79 6.47 -12.32 -5.43
C ILE A 79 6.26 -13.13 -6.71
N GLU A 80 7.30 -13.76 -7.25
CA GLU A 80 7.22 -14.59 -8.47
C GLU A 80 6.30 -15.80 -8.28
N MET A 81 6.22 -16.35 -7.06
CA MET A 81 5.28 -17.42 -6.67
C MET A 81 3.86 -16.92 -6.38
N ALA A 82 3.58 -15.61 -6.54
CA ALA A 82 2.30 -14.99 -6.22
C ALA A 82 1.85 -15.25 -4.77
N VAL A 83 2.78 -15.20 -3.81
CA VAL A 83 2.46 -15.29 -2.38
C VAL A 83 1.99 -13.93 -1.84
N PHE A 84 2.70 -12.87 -2.21
CA PHE A 84 2.34 -11.49 -1.92
C PHE A 84 2.75 -10.58 -3.09
N HIS A 85 2.28 -9.34 -3.07
CA HIS A 85 2.62 -8.32 -4.05
C HIS A 85 2.82 -6.95 -3.39
N HIS A 86 3.50 -6.03 -4.05
CA HIS A 86 3.52 -4.64 -3.63
C HIS A 86 2.11 -4.05 -3.76
N VAL A 87 1.61 -3.27 -2.79
CA VAL A 87 0.21 -2.83 -2.77
C VAL A 87 -0.22 -1.99 -3.99
N ALA A 88 0.72 -1.44 -4.75
CA ALA A 88 0.47 -0.73 -6.01
C ALA A 88 1.09 -1.43 -7.24
N ASP A 89 1.61 -2.65 -7.08
CA ASP A 89 2.22 -3.47 -8.15
C ASP A 89 3.41 -2.82 -8.91
N ASP A 90 3.90 -1.68 -8.44
CA ASP A 90 4.99 -0.92 -9.07
C ASP A 90 6.41 -1.51 -8.90
N TRP A 91 6.63 -2.37 -7.90
CA TRP A 91 7.99 -2.73 -7.47
C TRP A 91 8.17 -4.20 -7.14
N ASP A 92 9.34 -4.71 -7.51
CA ASP A 92 9.98 -5.89 -6.93
C ASP A 92 10.17 -5.73 -5.42
N PHE A 93 10.46 -6.83 -4.72
CA PHE A 93 10.67 -6.82 -3.28
C PHE A 93 11.93 -6.03 -2.88
N ARG A 94 11.80 -5.15 -1.88
CA ARG A 94 12.85 -4.24 -1.41
C ARG A 94 12.90 -4.12 0.11
N ASP A 95 14.11 -3.99 0.64
CA ASP A 95 14.44 -3.65 2.02
C ASP A 95 14.22 -2.14 2.24
N ASP A 96 12.96 -1.74 2.22
CA ASP A 96 12.55 -0.36 2.44
C ASP A 96 11.13 -0.34 3.03
N TYR A 97 10.71 0.85 3.42
CA TYR A 97 9.40 1.14 3.96
C TYR A 97 8.32 1.17 2.86
N LEU A 98 8.13 -0.01 2.25
CA LEU A 98 7.22 -0.33 1.17
C LEU A 98 6.13 -1.26 1.66
N PHE A 99 4.89 -1.05 1.23
CA PHE A 99 3.77 -1.88 1.65
C PHE A 99 3.55 -3.03 0.67
N TYR A 100 3.44 -4.23 1.22
CA TYR A 100 3.13 -5.44 0.50
C TYR A 100 1.89 -6.09 1.11
N ARG A 101 1.16 -6.88 0.32
CA ARG A 101 -0.06 -7.56 0.75
C ARG A 101 0.01 -9.01 0.31
N PHE A 102 -0.30 -9.93 1.22
CA PHE A 102 -0.49 -11.33 0.86
C PHE A 102 -1.73 -11.46 -0.02
N TYR A 103 -1.66 -12.28 -1.08
CA TYR A 103 -2.81 -12.48 -1.94
C TYR A 103 -4.01 -13.06 -1.18
N ARG A 104 -3.78 -13.82 -0.10
CA ARG A 104 -4.87 -14.30 0.74
C ARG A 104 -5.60 -13.22 1.55
N ASP A 105 -4.99 -12.05 1.70
CA ASP A 105 -5.54 -10.87 2.36
C ASP A 105 -6.09 -9.82 1.39
N GLU A 106 -6.12 -10.13 0.10
CA GLU A 106 -6.94 -9.39 -0.86
C GLU A 106 -8.41 -9.59 -0.49
N LYS A 107 -8.89 -8.79 0.46
CA LYS A 107 -10.31 -8.53 0.66
C LYS A 107 -10.74 -7.90 -0.65
N HIS A 108 -11.38 -8.69 -1.50
CA HIS A 108 -11.93 -8.24 -2.76
C HIS A 108 -12.45 -6.81 -2.60
N ARG A 109 -11.80 -5.85 -3.26
CA ARG A 109 -12.37 -4.52 -3.53
C ARG A 109 -13.68 -4.80 -4.27
N ILE A 110 -14.75 -5.04 -3.51
CA ILE A 110 -16.06 -5.57 -3.89
C ILE A 110 -15.97 -6.65 -4.97
N SER A 111 -16.02 -7.93 -4.55
CA SER A 111 -16.00 -9.15 -5.39
C SER A 111 -15.91 -8.86 -6.88
N ALA A 112 -14.70 -8.94 -7.44
CA ALA A 112 -14.51 -8.83 -8.88
C ALA A 112 -15.59 -9.68 -9.57
N PRO A 113 -16.31 -9.13 -10.56
CA PRO A 113 -17.54 -9.72 -11.09
C PRO A 113 -17.31 -11.13 -11.62
N PHE A 114 -16.06 -11.44 -11.99
CA PHE A 114 -15.56 -12.77 -12.34
C PHE A 114 -14.24 -13.10 -11.61
N THR A 115 -13.96 -14.39 -11.44
CA THR A 115 -12.60 -14.88 -11.16
C THR A 115 -11.69 -14.63 -12.36
N ARG A 116 -10.36 -14.66 -12.14
CA ARG A 116 -9.37 -14.43 -13.21
C ARG A 116 -9.54 -15.44 -14.35
N GLU A 117 -9.71 -16.72 -14.01
CA GLU A 117 -9.87 -17.81 -14.98
C GLU A 117 -11.11 -17.58 -15.84
N ARG A 118 -12.23 -17.22 -15.20
CA ARG A 118 -13.49 -16.95 -15.89
C ARG A 118 -13.41 -15.71 -16.78
N ALA A 119 -12.69 -14.67 -16.35
CA ALA A 119 -12.48 -13.47 -17.14
C ALA A 119 -11.63 -13.74 -18.40
N LEU A 120 -10.56 -14.55 -18.28
CA LEU A 120 -9.73 -14.95 -19.43
C LEU A 120 -10.50 -15.83 -20.42
N GLU A 121 -11.28 -16.78 -19.91
CA GLU A 121 -12.15 -17.62 -20.73
C GLU A 121 -13.15 -16.78 -21.54
N LEU A 122 -13.80 -15.81 -20.88
CA LEU A 122 -14.77 -14.92 -21.52
C LEU A 122 -14.13 -14.06 -22.62
N ILE A 123 -12.92 -13.53 -22.39
CA ILE A 123 -12.16 -12.77 -23.41
C ILE A 123 -11.90 -13.65 -24.64
N GLY A 124 -11.51 -14.91 -24.44
CA GLY A 124 -11.34 -15.87 -25.53
C GLY A 124 -12.64 -16.14 -26.29
N GLN A 125 -13.75 -16.33 -25.58
CA GLN A 125 -15.08 -16.56 -26.18
C GLN A 125 -15.57 -15.36 -26.99
N LEU A 126 -15.26 -14.13 -26.54
CA LEU A 126 -15.63 -12.90 -27.23
C LEU A 126 -14.72 -12.59 -28.43
N GLY A 127 -13.74 -13.46 -28.74
CA GLY A 127 -12.81 -13.24 -29.85
C GLY A 127 -11.92 -12.01 -29.65
N VAL A 128 -11.77 -11.57 -28.41
CA VAL A 128 -10.93 -10.44 -28.03
C VAL A 128 -9.49 -10.95 -28.03
N GLY A 129 -8.62 -10.31 -28.81
CA GLY A 129 -7.22 -10.72 -28.97
C GLY A 129 -6.41 -10.67 -27.66
N GLN A 130 -5.08 -10.79 -27.75
CA GLN A 130 -4.21 -10.79 -26.57
C GLN A 130 -4.49 -9.60 -25.64
N LEU A 131 -4.66 -9.89 -24.34
CA LEU A 131 -5.07 -8.93 -23.31
C LEU A 131 -4.20 -7.65 -23.31
N ASP A 132 -2.88 -7.80 -23.41
CA ASP A 132 -1.93 -6.69 -23.40
C ASP A 132 -2.16 -5.73 -24.57
N ALA A 133 -2.42 -6.29 -25.76
CA ALA A 133 -2.73 -5.49 -26.96
C ALA A 133 -4.06 -4.74 -26.81
N VAL A 134 -5.05 -5.37 -26.17
CA VAL A 134 -6.36 -4.77 -25.93
C VAL A 134 -6.30 -3.66 -24.89
N ALA A 135 -5.56 -3.86 -23.80
CA ALA A 135 -5.35 -2.85 -22.77
C ALA A 135 -4.68 -1.60 -23.34
N VAL A 136 -3.62 -1.77 -24.14
CA VAL A 136 -2.92 -0.65 -24.82
C VAL A 136 -3.84 0.08 -25.80
N GLN A 137 -4.58 -0.65 -26.64
CA GLN A 137 -5.51 -0.05 -27.61
C GLN A 137 -6.64 0.71 -26.90
N MET A 138 -7.16 0.16 -25.80
CA MET A 138 -8.19 0.81 -25.00
C MET A 138 -7.65 2.10 -24.37
N TYR A 139 -6.46 2.05 -23.76
CA TYR A 139 -5.82 3.21 -23.15
C TYR A 139 -5.67 4.37 -24.15
N GLN A 140 -5.23 4.07 -25.38
CA GLN A 140 -5.07 5.06 -26.44
C GLN A 140 -6.39 5.61 -26.97
N ALA A 141 -7.46 4.81 -26.95
CA ALA A 141 -8.76 5.19 -27.48
C ALA A 141 -9.64 5.95 -26.48
N MET A 142 -9.39 5.81 -25.17
CA MET A 142 -10.22 6.41 -24.14
C MET A 142 -9.92 7.90 -23.94
N PRO A 143 -10.95 8.75 -23.78
CA PRO A 143 -10.77 10.16 -23.42
C PRO A 143 -10.44 10.29 -21.93
N ILE A 144 -9.17 10.00 -21.59
CA ILE A 144 -8.64 10.08 -20.24
C ILE A 144 -8.41 11.56 -19.88
N GLN A 145 -9.17 12.08 -18.92
CA GLN A 145 -9.07 13.48 -18.50
C GLN A 145 -9.51 13.67 -17.05
N ASP A 146 -9.21 14.85 -16.49
CA ASP A 146 -9.67 15.23 -15.17
C ASP A 146 -11.15 15.62 -15.22
N ARG A 147 -11.96 15.02 -14.34
CA ARG A 147 -13.42 15.20 -14.34
C ARG A 147 -13.90 15.59 -12.95
N ARG A 148 -14.70 16.64 -12.85
CA ARG A 148 -15.26 17.10 -11.57
C ARG A 148 -16.68 16.54 -11.40
N SER A 149 -16.93 15.88 -10.27
CA SER A 149 -18.27 15.45 -9.84
C SER A 149 -18.59 16.11 -8.50
N GLY A 150 -19.49 17.09 -8.53
CA GLY A 150 -19.75 17.96 -7.39
C GLY A 150 -18.47 18.65 -6.89
N LEU A 151 -18.13 18.43 -5.61
CA LEU A 151 -16.93 19.00 -4.99
C LEU A 151 -15.65 18.18 -5.26
N ARG A 152 -15.76 16.94 -5.77
CA ARG A 152 -14.62 16.03 -5.96
C ARG A 152 -14.04 16.12 -7.37
N LEU A 153 -12.71 16.12 -7.45
CA LEU A 153 -11.95 16.05 -8.70
C LEU A 153 -11.46 14.61 -8.92
N HIS A 154 -11.93 13.98 -9.99
CA HIS A 154 -11.52 12.65 -10.44
C HIS A 154 -10.50 12.80 -11.57
N ARG A 155 -9.22 12.80 -11.19
CA ARG A 155 -8.12 12.92 -12.15
C ARG A 155 -8.06 11.74 -13.10
N ARG A 156 -7.58 11.96 -14.33
CA ARG A 156 -7.25 10.93 -15.33
C ARG A 156 -8.28 9.79 -15.39
N SER A 157 -9.54 10.14 -15.61
CA SER A 157 -10.64 9.20 -15.64
C SER A 157 -11.32 9.18 -17.01
N PHE A 158 -11.88 8.03 -17.37
CA PHE A 158 -12.71 7.83 -18.54
C PHE A 158 -14.12 7.42 -18.13
N VAL A 159 -15.08 7.53 -19.05
CA VAL A 159 -16.50 7.25 -18.79
C VAL A 159 -16.85 5.83 -19.25
N GLY A 160 -17.61 5.09 -18.46
CA GLY A 160 -18.02 3.71 -18.76
C GLY A 160 -18.75 3.58 -20.10
N LYS A 161 -19.66 4.50 -20.40
CA LYS A 161 -20.36 4.58 -21.69
C LYS A 161 -19.40 4.71 -22.89
N ASP A 162 -18.33 5.49 -22.75
CA ASP A 162 -17.35 5.67 -23.83
C ASP A 162 -16.57 4.37 -24.07
N ALA A 163 -16.19 3.69 -22.99
CA ALA A 163 -15.55 2.36 -23.06
C ALA A 163 -16.48 1.31 -23.67
N ALA A 164 -17.75 1.26 -23.25
CA ALA A 164 -18.75 0.36 -23.81
C ALA A 164 -18.97 0.62 -25.30
N CYS A 165 -19.08 1.89 -25.72
CA CYS A 165 -19.15 2.26 -27.13
C CYS A 165 -17.92 1.80 -27.92
N TRP A 166 -16.73 1.92 -27.35
CA TRP A 166 -15.49 1.46 -27.97
C TRP A 166 -15.45 -0.06 -28.12
N PHE A 167 -15.76 -0.84 -27.07
CA PHE A 167 -15.80 -2.30 -27.12
C PHE A 167 -16.70 -2.80 -28.24
N ARG A 168 -17.90 -2.24 -28.34
CA ARG A 168 -18.89 -2.59 -29.37
C ARG A 168 -18.37 -2.34 -30.78
N ARG A 169 -17.74 -1.18 -31.03
CA ARG A 169 -17.20 -0.84 -32.35
C ARG A 169 -15.97 -1.68 -32.69
N ARG A 170 -15.07 -1.88 -31.73
CA ARG A 170 -13.76 -2.51 -31.96
C ARG A 170 -13.85 -4.02 -32.14
N PHE A 171 -14.75 -4.66 -31.40
CA PHE A 171 -14.90 -6.12 -31.36
C PHE A 171 -16.26 -6.58 -31.92
N ASN A 172 -17.05 -5.67 -32.50
CA ASN A 172 -18.39 -5.94 -33.04
C ASN A 172 -19.32 -6.62 -32.02
N LEU A 173 -19.29 -6.14 -30.78
CA LEU A 173 -20.05 -6.71 -29.67
C LEU A 173 -21.42 -6.04 -29.50
N ASP A 174 -22.38 -6.80 -28.99
CA ASP A 174 -23.61 -6.24 -28.46
C ASP A 174 -23.38 -5.54 -27.10
N ARG A 175 -24.44 -4.93 -26.55
CA ARG A 175 -24.35 -4.19 -25.29
C ARG A 175 -24.01 -5.09 -24.11
N SER A 176 -24.64 -6.25 -24.00
CA SER A 176 -24.38 -7.23 -22.93
C SER A 176 -22.96 -7.79 -23.00
N GLN A 177 -22.48 -8.11 -24.19
CA GLN A 177 -21.12 -8.58 -24.44
C GLN A 177 -20.07 -7.51 -24.12
N ALA A 178 -20.34 -6.24 -24.44
CA ALA A 178 -19.46 -5.13 -24.06
C ALA A 178 -19.40 -4.92 -22.55
N ILE A 179 -20.54 -5.06 -21.85
CA ILE A 179 -20.58 -5.01 -20.39
C ILE A 179 -19.82 -6.21 -19.79
N ALA A 180 -20.01 -7.41 -20.34
CA ALA A 180 -19.29 -8.61 -19.93
C ALA A 180 -17.78 -8.45 -20.13
N LEU A 181 -17.34 -7.92 -21.28
CA LEU A 181 -15.94 -7.61 -21.55
C LEU A 181 -15.40 -6.59 -20.55
N GLY A 182 -16.13 -5.49 -20.28
CA GLY A 182 -15.70 -4.49 -19.29
C GLY A 182 -15.57 -5.09 -17.89
N ASN A 183 -16.49 -5.97 -17.49
CA ASN A 183 -16.40 -6.70 -16.22
C ASN A 183 -15.20 -7.67 -16.19
N ALA A 184 -14.91 -8.37 -17.30
CA ALA A 184 -13.73 -9.20 -17.41
C ALA A 184 -12.43 -8.38 -17.29
N LEU A 185 -12.35 -7.24 -17.97
CA LEU A 185 -11.19 -6.34 -17.90
C LEU A 185 -11.03 -5.71 -16.50
N LEU A 186 -12.13 -5.41 -15.81
CA LEU A 186 -12.14 -4.95 -14.42
C LEU A 186 -11.64 -6.07 -13.47
N SER A 187 -12.12 -7.30 -13.64
CA SER A 187 -11.64 -8.49 -12.93
C SER A 187 -10.17 -8.80 -13.19
N LEU A 188 -9.68 -8.50 -14.39
CA LEU A 188 -8.27 -8.67 -14.78
C LEU A 188 -7.41 -7.47 -14.43
N ARG A 189 -7.96 -6.49 -13.70
CA ARG A 189 -7.23 -5.32 -13.20
C ARG A 189 -6.64 -4.44 -14.30
N VAL A 190 -7.31 -4.33 -15.46
CA VAL A 190 -6.93 -3.36 -16.51
C VAL A 190 -7.33 -1.94 -16.11
N PHE A 191 -8.50 -1.79 -15.49
CA PHE A 191 -9.00 -0.54 -14.94
C PHE A 191 -9.93 -0.82 -13.75
N HIS A 192 -10.28 0.21 -13.00
CA HIS A 192 -11.21 0.12 -11.87
C HIS A 192 -12.25 1.23 -11.89
N HIS A 193 -13.34 1.04 -11.17
CA HIS A 193 -14.32 2.09 -10.92
C HIS A 193 -13.75 3.11 -9.92
N VAL A 194 -13.92 4.40 -10.19
CA VAL A 194 -13.31 5.50 -9.42
C VAL A 194 -13.96 5.69 -8.05
N LEU A 195 -15.24 5.32 -7.90
CA LEU A 195 -15.99 5.38 -6.63
C LEU A 195 -16.25 3.98 -6.07
N ASP A 196 -15.39 3.00 -6.36
CA ASP A 196 -15.47 1.64 -5.82
C ASP A 196 -16.79 0.93 -6.13
N GLY A 197 -17.13 0.84 -7.41
CA GLY A 197 -18.27 0.06 -7.90
C GLY A 197 -17.85 -1.37 -8.24
N ALA A 198 -18.70 -2.33 -7.93
CA ALA A 198 -18.45 -3.77 -8.12
C ALA A 198 -18.33 -4.19 -9.58
N SER A 199 -19.04 -3.48 -10.47
CA SER A 199 -19.22 -3.89 -11.86
C SER A 199 -18.94 -2.75 -12.83
N PHE A 200 -18.53 -3.14 -14.02
CA PHE A 200 -18.52 -2.27 -15.18
C PHE A 200 -19.95 -2.02 -15.66
N GLU A 201 -20.28 -0.76 -15.92
CA GLU A 201 -21.57 -0.32 -16.41
C GLU A 201 -21.43 0.59 -17.63
N ASP A 202 -22.28 0.35 -18.62
CA ASP A 202 -22.49 1.24 -19.76
C ASP A 202 -23.32 2.46 -19.32
N GLY A 203 -22.65 3.42 -18.68
CA GLY A 203 -23.25 4.61 -18.09
C GLY A 203 -22.24 5.75 -17.84
N ASN A 204 -22.69 6.82 -17.20
CA ASN A 204 -21.86 7.99 -16.89
C ASN A 204 -20.93 7.81 -15.67
N LEU A 205 -20.64 6.56 -15.33
CA LEU A 205 -19.72 6.21 -14.24
C LEU A 205 -18.28 6.44 -14.68
N LEU A 206 -17.44 6.80 -13.70
CA LEU A 206 -16.04 7.09 -13.93
C LEU A 206 -15.19 5.88 -13.61
N TYR A 207 -14.30 5.55 -14.54
CA TYR A 207 -13.31 4.50 -14.42
C TYR A 207 -11.90 5.07 -14.63
N ARG A 208 -10.90 4.37 -14.12
CA ARG A 208 -9.49 4.77 -14.21
C ARG A 208 -8.63 3.54 -14.44
N PHE A 209 -7.65 3.65 -15.35
CA PHE A 209 -6.64 2.61 -15.55
C PHE A 209 -5.75 2.52 -14.32
N TYR A 210 -5.35 1.31 -13.92
CA TYR A 210 -4.42 1.15 -12.79
C TYR A 210 -3.08 1.88 -13.05
N ASP A 211 -2.60 1.88 -14.29
CA ASP A 211 -1.42 2.66 -14.72
C ASP A 211 -1.53 4.18 -14.49
N ASP A 212 -2.76 4.70 -14.38
CA ASP A 212 -3.06 6.11 -14.11
C ASP A 212 -3.35 6.41 -12.62
N GLU A 213 -3.40 5.40 -11.73
CA GLU A 213 -3.48 5.65 -10.27
C GLU A 213 -2.22 6.38 -9.77
N TYR A 214 -1.07 6.19 -10.44
CA TYR A 214 0.23 6.61 -9.90
C TYR A 214 1.13 7.38 -10.88
N ARG A 215 0.71 7.61 -12.13
CA ARG A 215 1.45 8.46 -13.06
C ARG A 215 1.11 9.94 -12.89
N ASN A 216 1.95 10.57 -12.06
CA ASN A 216 2.42 11.97 -12.09
C ASN A 216 2.04 12.78 -10.83
N GLU A 217 3.08 13.14 -10.08
CA GLU A 217 3.17 14.07 -8.92
C GLU A 217 2.94 13.51 -7.50
N VAL A 218 2.55 12.24 -7.33
CA VAL A 218 2.36 11.64 -6.01
C VAL A 218 3.55 10.72 -5.72
N LEU A 219 4.40 11.08 -4.74
CA LEU A 219 5.43 10.16 -4.24
C LEU A 219 4.74 8.84 -3.87
N THR A 220 5.29 7.70 -4.30
CA THR A 220 4.86 6.39 -3.78
C THR A 220 5.07 6.35 -2.26
N PRO A 221 4.35 5.49 -1.49
CA PRO A 221 4.57 5.37 -0.03
C PRO A 221 6.05 5.32 0.32
N HIS A 222 6.81 4.49 -0.39
CA HIS A 222 8.26 4.42 -0.34
C HIS A 222 8.99 5.73 -0.54
N GLN A 223 8.72 6.43 -1.65
CA GLN A 223 9.43 7.67 -1.94
C GLN A 223 9.15 8.73 -0.87
N ALA A 224 7.95 8.74 -0.31
CA ALA A 224 7.57 9.69 0.72
C ALA A 224 8.11 9.31 2.11
N TYR A 225 8.11 8.03 2.47
CA TYR A 225 8.64 7.55 3.75
C TYR A 225 10.16 7.55 3.78
N ARG A 226 10.82 7.16 2.69
CA ARG A 226 12.27 7.36 2.51
C ARG A 226 12.63 8.84 2.61
N LYS A 227 11.86 9.72 1.95
CA LYS A 227 12.06 11.17 2.07
C LYS A 227 11.86 11.66 3.50
N ALA A 228 10.83 11.18 4.20
CA ALA A 228 10.58 11.54 5.60
C ALA A 228 11.75 11.13 6.51
N TRP A 229 12.26 9.90 6.35
CA TRP A 229 13.42 9.44 7.12
C TRP A 229 14.70 10.22 6.81
N GLN A 230 15.01 10.43 5.53
CA GLN A 230 16.16 11.24 5.10
C GLN A 230 16.06 12.68 5.60
N THR A 231 14.86 13.23 5.67
CA THR A 231 14.62 14.57 6.23
C THR A 231 15.01 14.59 7.70
N ILE A 232 14.51 13.65 8.53
CA ILE A 232 14.87 13.59 9.97
C ILE A 232 16.39 13.54 10.13
N GLN A 233 17.06 12.65 9.39
CA GLN A 233 18.52 12.50 9.46
C GLN A 233 19.27 13.76 8.98
N GLY A 234 18.76 14.44 7.95
CA GLY A 234 19.34 15.66 7.39
C GLY A 234 19.38 16.83 8.36
N TYR A 235 18.50 16.84 9.37
CA TYR A 235 18.47 17.85 10.44
C TYR A 235 19.35 17.49 11.65
N GLY A 236 20.22 16.49 11.54
CA GLY A 236 21.11 16.08 12.63
C GLY A 236 20.41 15.33 13.76
N ILE A 237 19.17 14.88 13.53
CA ILE A 237 18.47 14.02 14.47
C ILE A 237 18.94 12.58 14.24
N ALA A 238 19.71 12.06 15.20
CA ALA A 238 20.39 10.77 15.07
C ALA A 238 19.41 9.59 14.94
N ASP A 239 18.27 9.67 15.62
CA ASP A 239 17.27 8.61 15.68
C ASP A 239 15.86 9.16 16.01
N LEU A 240 14.85 8.29 15.86
CA LEU A 240 13.45 8.61 16.13
C LEU A 240 13.17 8.96 17.60
N ASP A 241 13.90 8.38 18.55
CA ASP A 241 13.68 8.66 19.98
C ASP A 241 14.12 10.07 20.33
N THR A 242 15.24 10.51 19.75
CA THR A 242 15.74 11.88 19.83
C THR A 242 14.74 12.86 19.23
N PHE A 243 14.17 12.54 18.05
CA PHE A 243 13.12 13.35 17.44
C PHE A 243 11.88 13.49 18.33
N ILE A 244 11.39 12.37 18.87
CA ILE A 244 10.20 12.33 19.74
C ILE A 244 10.46 13.07 21.05
N ALA A 245 11.65 12.91 21.65
CA ALA A 245 12.04 13.64 22.85
C ALA A 245 12.08 15.16 22.62
N GLN A 246 12.57 15.60 21.46
CA GLN A 246 12.53 17.01 21.06
C GLN A 246 11.09 17.51 20.89
N CYS A 247 10.23 16.72 20.25
CA CYS A 247 8.81 17.05 20.10
C CYS A 247 8.12 17.21 21.46
N ARG A 248 8.34 16.27 22.40
CA ARG A 248 7.76 16.30 23.76
C ARG A 248 8.18 17.51 24.58
N ARG A 249 9.40 18.05 24.36
CA ARG A 249 9.89 19.26 25.03
C ARG A 249 9.37 20.55 24.40
N SER A 250 8.81 20.48 23.19
CA SER A 250 8.36 21.67 22.49
C SER A 250 7.00 22.14 23.00
N PRO A 251 6.88 23.36 23.55
CA PRO A 251 5.60 23.88 24.02
C PRO A 251 4.58 24.06 22.89
N SER A 252 5.02 24.26 21.64
CA SER A 252 4.14 24.41 20.48
C SER A 252 3.39 23.14 20.09
N LEU A 253 3.84 21.96 20.55
CA LEU A 253 3.10 20.72 20.34
C LEU A 253 1.78 20.70 21.12
N GLY A 254 1.68 21.49 22.20
CA GLY A 254 0.47 21.55 23.03
C GLY A 254 0.13 20.21 23.68
N LEU A 255 1.16 19.45 24.09
CA LEU A 255 1.05 18.18 24.79
C LEU A 255 0.41 18.42 26.17
N LYS A 256 -0.79 17.86 26.37
CA LYS A 256 -1.55 18.02 27.62
C LYS A 256 -2.69 17.01 27.71
N ASP A 257 -3.27 16.93 28.89
CA ASP A 257 -4.52 16.21 29.11
C ASP A 257 -5.68 16.94 28.44
N ARG A 258 -6.51 16.21 27.70
CA ARG A 258 -7.70 16.75 27.01
C ARG A 258 -8.90 15.86 27.28
N VAL A 259 -10.08 16.46 27.33
CA VAL A 259 -11.37 15.75 27.45
C VAL A 259 -12.12 15.90 26.14
N TYR A 260 -12.61 14.80 25.58
CA TYR A 260 -13.45 14.80 24.39
C TYR A 260 -14.65 13.90 24.60
N GLY A 261 -15.85 14.49 24.59
CA GLY A 261 -17.07 13.80 25.06
C GLY A 261 -16.96 13.47 26.55
N SER A 262 -17.17 12.21 26.91
CA SER A 262 -16.99 11.68 28.27
C SER A 262 -15.62 11.06 28.52
N ALA A 263 -14.73 11.01 27.50
CA ALA A 263 -13.44 10.35 27.59
C ALA A 263 -12.31 11.32 27.95
N HIS A 264 -11.47 10.90 28.89
CA HIS A 264 -10.28 11.63 29.32
C HIS A 264 -9.04 11.08 28.60
N TYR A 265 -8.27 11.98 28.01
CA TYR A 265 -7.08 11.63 27.26
C TYR A 265 -5.84 12.36 27.76
N GLY A 266 -5.02 11.64 28.54
CA GLY A 266 -3.75 12.18 29.04
C GLY A 266 -2.69 12.33 27.97
N ASP A 267 -1.75 13.26 28.16
CA ASP A 267 -0.52 13.44 27.35
C ASP A 267 -0.75 13.39 25.83
N CYS A 268 -1.76 14.11 25.34
CA CYS A 268 -2.13 14.11 23.92
C CYS A 268 -1.93 15.48 23.25
N PHE A 269 -1.80 15.45 21.93
CA PHE A 269 -1.63 16.64 21.11
C PHE A 269 -2.52 16.56 19.85
N ALA A 270 -2.81 17.70 19.24
CA ALA A 270 -3.54 17.71 17.98
C ALA A 270 -2.60 17.50 16.79
N GLY A 271 -3.07 16.81 15.75
CA GLY A 271 -2.32 16.63 14.52
C GLY A 271 -1.90 17.96 13.88
N PHE A 272 -2.77 18.97 13.91
CA PHE A 272 -2.47 20.34 13.46
C PHE A 272 -1.29 20.99 14.20
N ASP A 273 -1.20 20.80 15.53
CA ASP A 273 -0.12 21.34 16.37
C ASP A 273 1.21 20.66 16.00
N ALA A 274 1.19 19.34 15.84
CA ALA A 274 2.34 18.55 15.41
C ALA A 274 2.81 18.91 13.99
N VAL A 275 1.89 19.06 13.03
CA VAL A 275 2.22 19.47 11.66
C VAL A 275 2.89 20.83 11.65
N SER A 276 2.39 21.78 12.44
CA SER A 276 2.97 23.12 12.52
C SER A 276 4.38 23.05 13.12
N LEU A 277 4.57 22.35 14.24
CA LEU A 277 5.88 22.13 14.83
C LEU A 277 6.87 21.47 13.85
N TRP A 278 6.47 20.38 13.17
CA TRP A 278 7.37 19.64 12.30
C TRP A 278 7.71 20.41 11.02
N SER A 279 6.76 21.17 10.49
CA SER A 279 7.00 22.04 9.33
C SER A 279 8.05 23.10 9.67
N ASP A 280 7.95 23.72 10.85
CA ASP A 280 8.91 24.73 11.30
C ASP A 280 10.26 24.10 11.67
N LEU A 281 10.25 22.97 12.37
CA LEU A 281 11.47 22.30 12.84
C LEU A 281 12.30 21.74 11.69
N LEU A 282 11.65 21.13 10.70
CA LEU A 282 12.29 20.40 9.61
C LEU A 282 12.25 21.16 8.27
N GLN A 283 11.74 22.40 8.26
CA GLN A 283 11.52 23.21 7.05
C GLN A 283 10.87 22.41 5.91
N ILE A 284 9.87 21.60 6.26
CA ILE A 284 9.10 20.78 5.31
C ILE A 284 7.72 21.38 5.10
N THR A 285 7.10 21.02 3.98
CA THR A 285 5.71 21.38 3.74
C THR A 285 4.79 20.67 4.74
N ARG A 286 3.61 21.26 5.00
CA ARG A 286 2.59 20.61 5.84
C ARG A 286 2.20 19.22 5.34
N ALA A 287 2.16 19.03 4.01
CA ALA A 287 1.88 17.73 3.40
C ALA A 287 2.97 16.70 3.71
N GLU A 288 4.24 17.10 3.71
CA GLU A 288 5.37 16.25 4.11
C GLU A 288 5.36 15.97 5.61
N ALA A 289 4.96 16.93 6.45
CA ALA A 289 4.77 16.70 7.88
C ALA A 289 3.64 15.68 8.15
N VAL A 290 2.57 15.69 7.35
CA VAL A 290 1.53 14.64 7.42
C VAL A 290 2.08 13.27 7.03
N VAL A 291 2.92 13.19 6.00
CA VAL A 291 3.61 11.94 5.63
C VAL A 291 4.49 11.47 6.78
N LEU A 292 5.26 12.37 7.41
CA LEU A 292 6.09 12.05 8.56
C LEU A 292 5.26 11.52 9.73
N GLY A 293 4.09 12.10 10.01
CA GLY A 293 3.23 11.59 11.08
C GLY A 293 2.65 10.21 10.77
N ASN A 294 2.27 9.94 9.51
CA ASN A 294 1.82 8.60 9.11
C ASN A 294 2.97 7.59 9.17
N TYR A 295 4.19 8.02 8.84
CA TYR A 295 5.40 7.20 9.01
C TYR A 295 5.61 6.82 10.48
N LEU A 296 5.48 7.76 11.41
CA LEU A 296 5.59 7.50 12.84
C LEU A 296 4.46 6.61 13.35
N LEU A 297 3.25 6.77 12.83
CA LEU A 297 2.09 5.94 13.18
C LEU A 297 2.30 4.50 12.71
N ASP A 298 2.75 4.33 11.48
CA ASP A 298 3.01 3.01 10.91
C ASP A 298 4.28 2.36 11.51
N LEU A 299 5.22 3.12 12.07
CA LEU A 299 6.30 2.58 12.91
C LEU A 299 5.88 2.28 14.36
N GLY A 300 4.62 2.51 14.72
CA GLY A 300 4.12 2.33 16.08
C GLY A 300 4.75 3.29 17.09
N ARG A 301 5.35 4.39 16.62
CA ARG A 301 5.92 5.46 17.47
C ARG A 301 4.88 6.52 17.87
N LEU A 302 3.75 6.50 17.20
CA LEU A 302 2.62 7.39 17.41
C LEU A 302 1.32 6.59 17.20
N TYR A 303 0.25 6.96 17.88
CA TYR A 303 -1.08 6.40 17.63
C TYR A 303 -2.16 7.47 17.78
N HIS A 304 -3.25 7.28 17.04
CA HIS A 304 -4.46 8.10 17.20
C HIS A 304 -5.20 7.65 18.46
N VAL A 305 -5.63 8.58 19.29
CA VAL A 305 -6.22 8.30 20.61
C VAL A 305 -7.47 7.39 20.57
N GLY A 306 -8.19 7.37 19.45
CA GLY A 306 -9.31 6.47 19.21
C GLY A 306 -9.06 5.38 18.15
N ASP A 307 -7.80 5.12 17.78
CA ASP A 307 -7.34 4.05 16.87
C ASP A 307 -7.99 3.93 15.47
N ASN A 308 -8.80 4.91 15.08
CA ASN A 308 -9.61 4.81 13.85
C ASN A 308 -9.03 5.54 12.64
N TRP A 309 -7.95 6.30 12.81
CA TRP A 309 -7.49 7.27 11.80
C TRP A 309 -5.98 7.26 11.61
N GLY A 310 -5.55 7.53 10.38
CA GLY A 310 -4.18 7.90 10.07
C GLY A 310 -3.80 9.24 10.71
N PHE A 311 -2.55 9.66 10.49
CA PHE A 311 -2.11 10.97 10.93
C PHE A 311 -2.60 12.05 9.96
N HIS A 312 -3.21 13.10 10.50
CA HIS A 312 -3.81 14.17 9.70
C HIS A 312 -3.48 15.54 10.29
N ASP A 313 -3.36 16.52 9.40
CA ASP A 313 -3.31 17.93 9.73
C ASP A 313 -4.71 18.43 10.17
N ALA A 314 -5.12 18.03 11.37
CA ALA A 314 -6.45 18.27 11.90
C ALA A 314 -6.44 18.31 13.43
N TYR A 315 -7.58 18.65 14.03
CA TYR A 315 -7.76 18.62 15.50
C TYR A 315 -7.95 17.20 16.07
N LEU A 316 -7.62 16.16 15.30
CA LEU A 316 -7.57 14.78 15.79
C LEU A 316 -6.46 14.63 16.83
N LEU A 317 -6.71 13.83 17.87
CA LEU A 317 -5.80 13.67 18.99
C LEU A 317 -4.88 12.47 18.80
N TYR A 318 -3.59 12.68 19.03
CA TYR A 318 -2.55 11.68 18.92
C TYR A 318 -1.71 11.63 20.20
N ARG A 319 -1.02 10.51 20.38
CA ARG A 319 -0.03 10.29 21.45
C ARG A 319 1.20 9.61 20.89
N PHE A 320 2.35 9.91 21.51
CA PHE A 320 3.55 9.13 21.28
C PHE A 320 3.49 7.83 22.08
N THR A 321 3.86 6.73 21.46
CA THR A 321 3.93 5.42 22.11
C THR A 321 5.03 5.41 23.17
N THR A 322 4.77 4.79 24.32
CA THR A 322 5.77 4.65 25.40
C THR A 322 6.74 3.51 25.09
N ALA A 323 7.91 3.51 25.74
CA ALA A 323 8.90 2.43 25.58
C ALA A 323 8.32 1.07 26.00
N GLU A 324 7.49 1.03 27.04
CA GLU A 324 6.80 -0.18 27.50
C GLU A 324 5.78 -0.69 26.47
N GLN A 325 5.04 0.22 25.83
CA GLN A 325 4.09 -0.13 24.77
C GLN A 325 4.83 -0.67 23.53
N ILE A 326 5.96 -0.06 23.15
CA ILE A 326 6.81 -0.55 22.05
C ILE A 326 7.34 -1.96 22.36
N ALA A 327 7.79 -2.21 23.59
CA ALA A 327 8.30 -3.51 24.01
C ALA A 327 7.22 -4.62 23.93
N ARG A 328 5.97 -4.29 24.28
CA ARG A 328 4.82 -5.21 24.15
C ARG A 328 4.45 -5.52 22.70
N ILE A 329 4.65 -4.57 21.77
CA ILE A 329 4.43 -4.82 20.34
C ILE A 329 5.55 -5.71 19.76
N ALA A 330 6.78 -5.53 20.23
CA ALA A 330 7.94 -6.32 19.78
C ALA A 330 7.99 -7.76 20.32
N GLN A 331 7.16 -8.08 21.33
CA GLN A 331 6.99 -9.41 21.89
C GLN A 331 5.50 -9.78 21.79
N PRO A 332 5.05 -10.41 20.69
CA PRO A 332 3.68 -10.91 20.64
C PRO A 332 3.56 -11.99 21.72
N ASN A 333 2.81 -11.70 22.78
CA ASN A 333 2.66 -12.58 23.94
C ASN A 333 2.15 -13.97 23.52
N GLU A 334 2.95 -15.00 23.83
CA GLU A 334 2.48 -16.36 24.15
C GLU A 334 1.64 -16.31 25.44
N GLU A 335 0.46 -15.71 25.46
CA GLU A 335 -0.37 -15.73 26.68
C GLU A 335 -1.84 -15.38 26.38
N THR A 336 -2.63 -16.37 25.96
CA THR A 336 -4.04 -16.53 26.39
C THR A 336 -4.55 -17.97 26.16
N GLU A 337 -4.02 -18.93 26.92
CA GLU A 337 -4.77 -20.14 27.28
C GLU A 337 -4.60 -20.38 28.79
N ALA A 338 -5.58 -19.92 29.56
CA ALA A 338 -5.85 -20.35 30.93
C ALA A 338 -7.36 -20.29 31.18
#